data_AF-A0A1Z5HVH1-F1
#
_entry.id   AF-A0A1Z5HVH1-F1
#
_cell.length_a   1.000
_cell.length_b   1.000
_cell.length_c   1.000
_cell.angle_alpha   90.00
_cell.angle_beta   90.00
_cell.angle_gamma   90.00
#
_symmetry.space_group_name_H-M   'P 1'
#
loop_
_entity.id
_entity.type
_entity.pdbx_description
1 polymer ?
#
loop_
_entity_poly.entity_id
_entity_poly.type
_entity_poly.pdbx_seq_one_letter_code
_entity_poly.pdbx_strand_id
1 'polypeptide(L)' 'NQLQALLDEYFPEFREVFKNLLGKAAQWVLRHCPFLPYILAWSVEELAKQLKGATNNRVGLRRAGILKEAAENS' A
#
# COMPACT_ATOMS: atom_id res chain seq x y z
N ASN A 1 -18.65 5.56 -4.77
CA ASN A 1 -17.77 4.43 -4.37
C ASN A 1 -17.32 4.63 -2.93
N GLN A 2 -17.96 3.97 -1.96
CA GLN A 2 -17.67 4.15 -0.53
C GLN A 2 -16.22 3.82 -0.16
N LEU A 3 -15.62 2.82 -0.81
CA LEU A 3 -14.21 2.44 -0.58
C LEU A 3 -13.22 3.57 -0.92
N GLN A 4 -13.52 4.38 -1.94
CA GLN A 4 -12.67 5.53 -2.31
C GLN A 4 -12.78 6.65 -1.29
N ALA A 5 -13.99 6.95 -0.80
CA ALA A 5 -14.18 7.96 0.24
C ALA A 5 -13.46 7.56 1.54
N LEU A 6 -13.54 6.27 1.90
CA LEU A 6 -12.82 5.73 3.06
C LEU A 6 -11.29 5.85 2.87
N LEU A 7 -10.77 5.51 1.69
CA LEU A 7 -9.35 5.67 1.41
C LEU A 7 -8.93 7.14 1.40
N ASP A 8 -9.73 8.07 0.86
CA ASP A 8 -9.41 9.50 0.92
C ASP A 8 -9.48 10.05 2.36
N GLU A 9 -10.34 9.51 3.23
CA GLU A 9 -10.51 9.94 4.62
C GLU A 9 -9.44 9.37 5.56
N TYR A 10 -9.00 8.12 5.34
CA TYR A 10 -8.09 7.42 6.24
C TYR A 10 -6.72 7.10 5.64
N PHE A 11 -6.57 7.16 4.31
CA PHE A 11 -5.29 6.83 3.66
C PHE A 11 -5.13 7.49 2.27
N PRO A 12 -5.23 8.84 2.18
CA PRO A 12 -5.23 9.55 0.90
C PRO A 12 -3.95 9.31 0.09
N GLU A 13 -2.82 9.13 0.76
CA GLU A 13 -1.51 8.85 0.16
C GLU A 13 -1.47 7.49 -0.55
N PHE A 14 -2.36 6.56 -0.19
CA PHE A 14 -2.50 5.28 -0.91
C PHE A 14 -2.77 5.49 -2.39
N ARG A 15 -3.53 6.54 -2.72
CA ARG A 15 -3.87 6.91 -4.09
C ARG A 15 -2.68 7.49 -4.85
N GLU A 16 -1.78 8.17 -4.14
CA GLU A 16 -0.53 8.67 -4.70
C GLU A 16 0.44 7.53 -5.01
N VAL A 17 0.52 6.55 -4.10
CA VAL A 17 1.36 5.35 -4.28
C VAL A 17 0.80 4.43 -5.38
N PHE A 18 -0.51 4.20 -5.35
CA PHE A 18 -1.22 3.28 -6.24
C PHE A 18 -2.26 4.02 -7.08
N LYS A 19 -1.84 4.49 -8.26
CA LYS A 19 -2.77 5.02 -9.28
C LYS A 19 -3.88 4.03 -9.66
N ASN A 20 -3.67 2.73 -9.51
CA ASN A 20 -4.65 1.71 -9.84
C ASN A 20 -4.97 0.83 -8.63
N LEU A 21 -6.10 1.10 -7.99
CA LEU A 21 -6.61 0.37 -6.81
C LEU A 21 -7.01 -1.08 -7.13
N LEU A 22 -7.27 -1.37 -8.41
CA LEU A 22 -7.52 -2.74 -8.90
C LEU A 22 -6.23 -3.46 -9.33
N GLY A 23 -5.07 -2.80 -9.21
CA GLY A 23 -3.79 -3.44 -9.45
C GLY A 23 -3.50 -4.54 -8.43
N LYS A 24 -2.77 -5.58 -8.83
CA LYS A 24 -2.39 -6.70 -7.93
C LYS A 24 -1.76 -6.23 -6.62
N ALA A 25 -0.99 -5.14 -6.68
CA ALA A 25 -0.34 -4.53 -5.52
C ALA A 25 -1.36 -3.95 -4.53
N ALA A 26 -2.25 -3.10 -5.05
CA ALA A 26 -3.29 -2.46 -4.26
C ALA A 26 -4.28 -3.48 -3.69
N GLN A 27 -4.67 -4.48 -4.48
CA GLN A 27 -5.50 -5.58 -3.97
C GLN A 27 -4.80 -6.38 -2.88
N TRP A 28 -3.49 -6.61 -2.99
CA TRP A 28 -2.73 -7.30 -1.94
C TRP A 28 -2.71 -6.47 -0.66
N VAL A 29 -2.42 -5.17 -0.74
CA VAL A 29 -2.45 -4.26 0.43
C VAL A 29 -3.85 -4.18 1.01
N LEU A 30 -4.91 -4.02 0.21
CA LEU A 30 -6.28 -4.00 0.73
C LEU A 30 -6.70 -5.33 1.39
N ARG A 31 -6.13 -6.47 0.96
CA ARG A 31 -6.40 -7.79 1.58
C ARG A 31 -5.58 -8.06 2.84
N HIS A 32 -4.31 -7.65 2.86
CA HIS A 32 -3.36 -7.99 3.93
C HIS A 32 -3.10 -6.84 4.91
N CYS A 33 -3.27 -5.61 4.47
CA CYS A 33 -2.98 -4.38 5.20
C CYS A 33 -4.06 -3.31 4.88
N PRO A 34 -5.35 -3.57 5.23
CA PRO A 34 -6.43 -2.62 4.97
C PRO A 34 -6.32 -1.32 5.77
N PHE A 35 -5.46 -1.26 6.78
CA PHE A 35 -5.29 -0.08 7.66
C PHE A 35 -3.82 0.32 7.81
N LEU A 36 -3.58 1.63 7.94
CA LEU A 36 -2.30 2.28 8.26
C LEU A 36 -1.44 1.55 9.30
N PRO A 37 -1.93 1.20 10.51
CA PRO A 37 -1.12 0.54 11.53
C PRO A 37 -0.54 -0.81 11.09
N TYR A 38 -1.20 -1.52 10.17
CA TYR A 38 -0.63 -2.75 9.60
C TYR A 38 0.56 -2.44 8.69
N ILE A 39 0.50 -1.37 7.89
CA ILE A 39 1.61 -0.97 7.02
C ILE A 39 2.79 -0.48 7.88
N LEU A 40 2.50 0.29 8.94
CA LEU A 40 3.49 0.79 9.89
C LEU A 40 4.18 -0.35 10.65
N ALA A 41 3.44 -1.40 11.03
CA ALA A 41 3.98 -2.57 11.72
C ALA A 41 4.99 -3.37 10.89
N TRP A 42 4.98 -3.23 9.55
CA TRP A 42 5.83 -4.01 8.66
C TRP A 42 7.05 -3.18 8.22
N SER A 43 8.23 -3.79 8.19
CA SER A 43 9.42 -3.14 7.62
C SER A 43 9.29 -2.95 6.11
N VAL A 44 9.90 -1.89 5.57
CA VAL A 44 9.89 -1.59 4.12
C VAL A 44 10.36 -2.78 3.29
N GLU A 45 11.35 -3.54 3.77
CA GLU A 45 11.87 -4.74 3.10
C GLU A 45 10.86 -5.88 3.04
N GLU A 46 10.17 -6.16 4.15
CA GLU A 46 9.13 -7.19 4.22
C GLU A 46 7.95 -6.82 3.33
N LEU A 47 7.51 -5.56 3.40
CA LEU A 47 6.45 -5.03 2.57
C LEU A 47 6.83 -5.08 1.08
N ALA A 48 8.09 -4.79 0.74
CA ALA A 48 8.62 -4.91 -0.61
C ALA A 48 8.67 -6.35 -1.13
N LYS A 49 9.04 -7.31 -0.28
CA LYS A 49 9.04 -8.74 -0.61
C LYS A 49 7.63 -9.22 -0.93
N GLN A 50 6.67 -8.89 -0.07
CA GLN A 50 5.28 -9.26 -0.26
C GLN A 50 4.68 -8.62 -1.52
N LEU A 51 4.90 -7.32 -1.72
CA LEU A 51 4.47 -6.62 -2.92
C LEU A 51 5.12 -7.20 -4.17
N LYS A 52 6.41 -7.55 -4.14
CA LYS A 52 7.08 -8.24 -5.25
C LYS A 52 6.41 -9.57 -5.57
N GLY A 53 6.15 -10.40 -4.55
CA GLY A 53 5.46 -11.68 -4.72
C GLY A 53 4.06 -11.51 -5.34
N ALA A 54 3.28 -10.57 -4.80
CA ALA A 54 1.92 -10.31 -5.28
C ALA A 54 1.86 -9.74 -6.71
N THR A 55 2.88 -8.99 -7.11
CA THR A 55 2.88 -8.21 -8.36
C THR A 55 3.78 -8.78 -9.44
N ASN A 56 4.30 -10.00 -9.26
CA ASN A 56 5.23 -10.62 -10.20
C ASN A 56 6.50 -9.76 -10.40
N ASN A 57 7.09 -9.31 -9.28
CA ASN A 57 8.28 -8.45 -9.20
C ASN A 57 8.11 -7.01 -9.73
N ARG A 58 6.88 -6.56 -10.03
CA ARG A 58 6.60 -5.26 -10.66
C ARG A 58 6.62 -4.09 -9.66
N VAL A 59 6.28 -4.36 -8.41
CA VAL A 59 6.27 -3.39 -7.31
C VAL A 59 7.23 -3.89 -6.25
N GLY A 60 8.30 -3.13 -5.99
CA GLY A 60 9.36 -3.51 -5.06
C GLY A 60 9.67 -2.44 -4.03
N LEU A 61 10.93 -2.40 -3.57
CA LEU A 61 11.39 -1.59 -2.44
C LEU A 61 11.02 -0.12 -2.56
N ARG A 62 11.13 0.45 -3.78
CA ARG A 62 10.83 1.86 -4.02
C ARG A 62 9.37 2.21 -3.74
N ARG A 63 8.42 1.34 -4.11
CA ARG A 63 7.00 1.58 -3.83
C ARG A 63 6.65 1.27 -2.38
N ALA A 64 7.27 0.24 -1.80
CA ALA A 64 7.09 -0.09 -0.39
C ALA A 64 7.57 1.04 0.52
N GLY A 65 8.70 1.67 0.19
CA GLY A 65 9.22 2.84 0.88
C GLY A 65 8.26 4.02 0.78
N ILE A 66 7.83 4.39 -0.44
CA ILE A 66 6.86 5.47 -0.61
C ILE A 66 5.55 5.17 0.14
N LEU A 67 5.07 3.91 0.13
CA LEU A 67 3.87 3.53 0.87
C LEU A 67 4.01 3.67 2.39
N LYS A 68 5.16 3.26 2.92
CA LYS A 68 5.45 3.33 4.35
C LYS A 68 5.68 4.77 4.79
N GLU A 69 6.44 5.53 4.03
CA GLU A 69 6.70 6.94 4.30
C GLU A 69 5.41 7.77 4.23
N ALA A 70 4.54 7.46 3.27
CA ALA A 70 3.17 7.97 3.23
C ALA A 70 2.38 7.60 4.49
N ALA A 71 2.44 6.33 4.91
CA ALA A 71 1.76 5.88 6.12
C ALA A 71 2.32 6.50 7.42
N GLU A 72 3.60 6.88 7.45
CA GLU A 72 4.23 7.55 8.58
C GLU A 72 3.94 9.05 8.64
N ASN A 73 3.54 9.67 7.52
CA ASN A 73 3.22 11.10 7.43
C ASN A 73 1.72 11.42 7.55
N SER A 74 0.86 10.41 7.75
CA SER A 74 -0.62 10.51 7.88
C SER A 74 -1.10 10.43 9.33
#